data_AF-R9AWT2-F1
#
_entry.id   AF-R9AWT2-F1
#
_cell.length_a   1.000
_cell.length_b   1.000
_cell.length_c   1.000
_cell.angle_alpha   90.00
_cell.angle_beta   90.00
_cell.angle_gamma   90.00
#
_symmetry.space_group_name_H-M   'P 1'
#
loop_
_entity.id
_entity.type
_entity.pdbx_description
1 polymer ?
#
loop_
_entity_poly.entity_id
_entity_poly.type
_entity_poly.pdbx_seq_one_letter_code
_entity_poly.pdbx_strand_id
1 'polypeptide(L)' 'MALTLYTNKQSRGVVVDWLILDLGIEVERIEVAYGEEMKSAEFLKLNPFGKVPVLVDGDL' A
#
# COMPACT_ATOMS: atom_id res chain seq x y z
N MET A 1 -3.74 13.34 -9.62
CA MET A 1 -4.15 11.94 -9.46
C MET A 1 -2.89 11.16 -9.18
N ALA A 2 -2.51 11.05 -7.93
CA ALA A 2 -1.32 10.32 -7.51
C ALA A 2 -1.80 9.11 -6.71
N LEU A 3 -1.56 7.91 -7.25
CA LEU A 3 -1.86 6.67 -6.55
C LEU A 3 -0.66 6.30 -5.70
N THR A 4 -0.91 5.93 -4.45
CA THR A 4 0.13 5.46 -3.53
C THR A 4 -0.24 4.07 -3.02
N LEU A 5 0.64 3.10 -3.27
CA LEU A 5 0.50 1.72 -2.80
C LEU A 5 1.44 1.49 -1.61
N TYR A 6 0.85 1.33 -0.43
CA TYR A 6 1.55 0.85 0.76
C TYR A 6 1.55 -0.68 0.76
N THR A 7 2.73 -1.29 0.68
CA THR A 7 2.87 -2.75 0.54
C THR A 7 4.12 -3.28 1.24
N ASN A 8 4.26 -4.60 1.28
CA ASN A 8 5.47 -5.27 1.73
C ASN A 8 5.81 -6.41 0.75
N LYS A 9 7.08 -6.56 0.36
CA LYS A 9 7.56 -7.58 -0.59
C LYS A 9 7.22 -9.02 -0.18
N GLN A 10 7.10 -9.28 1.12
CA GLN A 10 6.76 -10.61 1.67
C GLN A 10 5.26 -10.77 1.91
N SER A 11 4.43 -9.79 1.55
CA SER A 11 2.98 -9.84 1.69
C SER A 11 2.27 -10.26 0.41
N ARG A 12 0.97 -10.54 0.51
CA ARG A 12 0.10 -10.76 -0.65
C ARG A 12 -0.15 -9.49 -1.49
N GLY A 13 0.37 -8.35 -1.06
CA GLY A 13 0.30 -7.09 -1.80
C GLY A 13 1.01 -7.12 -3.15
N VAL A 14 1.93 -8.08 -3.38
CA VAL A 14 2.62 -8.26 -4.68
C VAL A 14 1.65 -8.50 -5.84
N VAL A 15 0.47 -9.07 -5.59
CA VAL A 15 -0.55 -9.26 -6.64
C VAL A 15 -1.05 -7.91 -7.17
N VAL A 16 -1.11 -6.88 -6.31
CA VAL A 16 -1.50 -5.52 -6.71
C VAL A 16 -0.41 -4.87 -7.55
N ASP A 17 0.87 -5.10 -7.23
CA ASP A 17 2.00 -4.64 -8.04
C ASP A 17 1.88 -5.17 -9.49
N TRP A 18 1.52 -6.45 -9.67
CA TRP A 18 1.34 -7.03 -11.02
C TRP A 18 0.17 -6.42 -11.77
N LEU A 19 -0.95 -6.18 -11.09
CA LEU A 19 -2.11 -5.54 -11.70
C LEU A 19 -1.78 -4.12 -12.17
N ILE A 20 -1.06 -3.35 -11.36
CA ILE A 20 -0.68 -1.97 -11.70
C ILE A 20 0.22 -1.96 -12.95
N LEU A 21 1.18 -2.90 -13.02
CA LEU A 21 2.04 -3.05 -14.19
C LEU A 21 1.24 -3.42 -15.45
N ASP A 22 0.30 -4.36 -15.34
CA ASP A 22 -0.54 -4.80 -16.47
C ASP A 22 -1.43 -3.66 -17.00
N LEU A 23 -1.94 -2.82 -16.10
CA LEU A 23 -2.76 -1.65 -16.45
C LEU A 23 -1.93 -0.45 -16.94
N GLY A 24 -0.60 -0.47 -16.81
CA GLY A 24 0.28 0.63 -17.20
C GLY A 24 0.07 1.91 -16.38
N ILE A 25 -0.34 1.78 -15.11
CA ILE A 25 -0.63 2.91 -14.22
C ILE A 25 0.63 3.31 -13.46
N GLU A 26 0.89 4.62 -13.37
CA GLU A 26 1.93 5.14 -12.49
C GLU A 26 1.46 5.16 -11.03
N VAL A 27 2.20 4.46 -10.16
CA VAL A 27 1.94 4.40 -8.72
C VAL A 27 3.22 4.70 -7.94
N GLU A 28 3.10 5.43 -6.85
CA GLU A 28 4.16 5.51 -5.85
C GLU A 28 4.07 4.30 -4.92
N ARG A 29 5.15 3.51 -4.82
CA ARG A 29 5.21 2.32 -3.96
C ARG A 29 5.94 2.62 -2.66
N ILE A 30 5.22 2.55 -1.54
CA ILE A 30 5.77 2.71 -0.20
C ILE A 30 5.90 1.34 0.46
N GLU A 31 7.13 0.96 0.81
CA GLU A 31 7.39 -0.28 1.55
C GLU A 31 7.13 -0.06 3.03
N VAL A 32 6.27 -0.87 3.63
CA VAL A 32 5.95 -0.83 5.06
C VAL A 32 6.54 -2.06 5.74
N ALA A 33 7.38 -1.86 6.75
CA ALA A 33 7.99 -2.95 7.48
C ALA A 33 6.93 -3.76 8.26
N TYR A 34 7.11 -5.07 8.29
CA TYR A 34 6.24 -5.94 9.08
C TYR A 34 6.45 -5.71 10.58
N GLY A 35 5.36 -5.65 11.35
CA GLY A 35 5.40 -5.45 12.79
C GLY A 35 4.91 -4.06 13.20
N GLU A 36 5.74 -3.32 13.94
CA GLU A 36 5.35 -2.07 14.59
C GLU A 36 4.91 -0.98 13.62
N GLU A 37 5.54 -0.89 12.43
CA GLU A 37 5.20 0.13 11.43
C GLU A 37 3.75 -0.03 10.91
N MET A 38 3.31 -1.27 10.66
CA MET A 38 1.91 -1.59 10.30
C MET A 38 0.91 -1.34 11.44
N LYS A 39 1.38 -1.12 12.67
CA LYS A 39 0.57 -0.79 13.84
C LYS A 39 0.77 0.64 14.31
N SER A 40 1.56 1.42 13.59
CA SER A 40 1.76 2.84 13.88
C SER A 40 0.44 3.60 13.77
N ALA A 41 0.28 4.64 14.59
CA ALA A 41 -0.91 5.48 14.54
C ALA A 41 -1.13 6.10 13.15
N GLU A 42 -0.06 6.35 12.39
CA GLU A 42 -0.14 6.87 11.04
C GLU A 42 -0.68 5.81 10.06
N PHE A 43 -0.15 4.59 10.09
CA PHE A 43 -0.63 3.52 9.22
C PHE A 43 -2.06 3.07 9.58
N LEU A 44 -2.44 3.10 10.86
CA LEU A 44 -3.79 2.76 11.29
C LEU A 44 -4.85 3.78 10.86
N LYS A 45 -4.47 5.03 10.58
CA LYS A 45 -5.37 6.01 9.94
C LYS A 45 -5.69 5.62 8.50
N LEU A 46 -4.75 4.98 7.79
CA LEU A 46 -4.96 4.47 6.44
C LEU A 46 -5.78 3.17 6.45
N ASN A 47 -5.45 2.26 7.36
CA ASN A 47 -6.17 1.00 7.52
C ASN A 47 -6.25 0.58 9.00
N PRO A 48 -7.43 0.67 9.64
CA PRO A 48 -7.61 0.30 11.05
C PRO A 48 -7.24 -1.15 11.39
N PHE A 49 -7.21 -2.06 10.40
CA PHE A 49 -6.77 -3.44 10.61
C PHE A 49 -5.23 -3.57 10.71
N GLY A 50 -4.49 -2.54 10.31
CA GLY A 50 -3.04 -2.51 10.27
C GLY A 50 -2.48 -3.65 9.42
N LYS A 51 -2.94 -3.72 8.17
CA LYS A 51 -2.54 -4.73 7.18
C LYS A 51 -2.25 -4.06 5.83
N VAL A 52 -1.29 -4.63 5.11
CA VAL A 52 -1.01 -4.34 3.70
C VAL A 52 -1.65 -5.39 2.78
N PRO A 53 -1.92 -5.09 1.50
CA PRO A 53 -1.72 -3.79 0.84
C PRO A 53 -2.78 -2.73 1.22
N VAL A 54 -2.44 -1.45 1.05
CA VAL A 54 -3.38 -0.31 1.07
C VAL A 54 -3.09 0.57 -0.15
N LEU A 55 -4.14 0.93 -0.89
CA LEU A 55 -4.06 1.84 -2.03
C LEU A 55 -4.76 3.15 -1.65
N VAL A 56 -4.08 4.27 -1.84
CA VAL A 56 -4.61 5.62 -1.62
C VAL A 56 -4.65 6.34 -2.97
N ASP A 57 -5.79 6.96 -3.28
CA ASP A 57 -6.00 7.73 -4.50
C ASP A 57 -6.23 9.22 -4.16
N GLY A 58 -5.16 9.90 -3.75
CA GLY A 58 -5.17 11.34 -3.49
C GLY A 58 -6.42 11.88 -2.78
N ASP A 59 -7.18 12.73 -3.47
CA ASP A 59 -8.33 13.49 -2.96
C ASP A 59 -9.70 12.79 -3.17
N LEU A 60 -9.72 11.47 -3.34
CA LEU A 60 -10.96 10.67 -3.37
C LEU A 60 -11.35 10.14 -1.99
#